data_AF-A0A285NTM1-F1
#
_entry.id   AF-A0A285NTM1-F1
#
_cell.length_a   1.000
_cell.length_b   1.000
_cell.length_c   1.000
_cell.angle_alpha   90.00
_cell.angle_beta   90.00
_cell.angle_gamma   90.00
#
_symmetry.space_group_name_H-M   'P 1'
#
loop_
_entity.id
_entity.type
_entity.pdbx_description
1 polymer ?
#
loop_
_entity_poly.entity_id
_entity_poly.type
_entity_poly.pdbx_seq_one_letter_code
_entity_poly.pdbx_strand_id
1 'polypeptide(L)'
;MVYADLHVHTTASDGALTPETIPAAARSAGVDVVAVTDHDRLQPALDAPVTTLDGVTVIRGIELRVEAASGQRVDLLGYGARSTPALDEEIERLQRDRIERGRAIVDAVEDRTGVALGVDAHEGIGRPHIARAIADHPDLPQDYQGAFAELIGNDCPCYTARTLPTFERGREVLDEACALVGLAHPLRYDDPASALALTSDLDAVERYYPYGEAVDHEPVERSIREHDLVATGGSDAHDEQLGVAGLSEADYQPIEDALKRADES
;
A
#
# COMPACT_ATOMS: atom_id res chain seq x y z
N MET A 1 -3.74 -18.94 -13.58
CA MET A 1 -3.56 -17.52 -13.95
C MET A 1 -4.09 -16.70 -12.80
N VAL A 2 -3.53 -15.52 -12.56
CA VAL A 2 -4.02 -14.61 -11.51
C VAL A 2 -5.35 -14.05 -11.98
N TYR A 3 -6.40 -14.29 -11.19
CA TYR A 3 -7.76 -13.78 -11.41
C TYR A 3 -7.96 -12.43 -10.70
N ALA A 4 -7.40 -12.30 -9.49
CA ALA A 4 -7.51 -11.10 -8.68
C ALA A 4 -6.14 -10.60 -8.22
N ASP A 5 -5.85 -9.32 -8.45
CA ASP A 5 -4.68 -8.62 -7.92
C ASP A 5 -5.14 -7.62 -6.85
N LEU A 6 -4.87 -7.93 -5.59
CA LEU A 6 -5.47 -7.22 -4.46
C LEU A 6 -4.50 -6.23 -3.78
N HIS A 7 -3.42 -5.84 -4.45
CA HIS A 7 -2.49 -4.86 -3.90
C HIS A 7 -1.93 -4.00 -5.04
N VAL A 8 -2.61 -2.89 -5.32
CA VAL A 8 -2.30 -2.02 -6.47
C VAL A 8 -2.37 -0.56 -6.06
N HIS A 9 -1.36 0.20 -6.46
CA HIS A 9 -1.24 1.64 -6.23
C HIS A 9 -1.59 2.44 -7.47
N THR A 10 -2.17 3.61 -7.24
CA THR A 10 -2.59 4.55 -8.27
C THR A 10 -1.90 5.90 -8.07
N THR A 11 -2.21 6.85 -8.93
CA THR A 11 -1.75 8.24 -8.80
C THR A 11 -2.32 8.97 -7.58
N ALA A 12 -3.15 8.33 -6.76
CA ALA A 12 -3.56 8.87 -5.46
C ALA A 12 -2.48 8.71 -4.37
N SER A 13 -1.54 7.77 -4.53
CA SER A 13 -0.26 7.72 -3.82
C SER A 13 0.90 7.84 -4.81
N ASP A 14 1.69 6.80 -4.97
CA ASP A 14 2.95 6.72 -5.72
C ASP A 14 2.91 5.70 -6.87
N GLY A 15 1.71 5.26 -7.26
CA GLY A 15 1.49 4.47 -8.46
C GLY A 15 1.31 5.31 -9.73
N ALA A 16 1.38 4.64 -10.88
CA ALA A 16 1.20 5.26 -12.20
C ALA A 16 -0.22 5.13 -12.76
N LEU A 17 -1.01 4.16 -12.25
CA LEU A 17 -2.36 3.90 -12.74
C LEU A 17 -3.34 4.98 -12.27
N THR A 18 -4.32 5.28 -13.10
CA THR A 18 -5.51 6.05 -12.75
C THR A 18 -6.73 5.13 -12.78
N PRO A 19 -7.83 5.47 -12.11
CA PRO A 19 -9.09 4.71 -12.19
C PRO A 19 -9.52 4.36 -13.63
N GLU A 20 -9.29 5.27 -14.58
CA GLU A 20 -9.63 5.09 -15.99
C GLU A 20 -8.69 4.14 -16.74
N THR A 21 -7.45 3.98 -16.27
CA THR A 21 -6.44 3.12 -16.93
C THR A 21 -6.37 1.71 -16.31
N ILE A 22 -6.89 1.51 -15.09
CA ILE A 22 -6.98 0.19 -14.44
C ILE A 22 -7.60 -0.87 -15.36
N PRO A 23 -8.74 -0.65 -16.05
CA PRO A 23 -9.33 -1.71 -16.86
C PRO A 23 -8.46 -2.14 -18.04
N ALA A 24 -7.67 -1.23 -18.61
CA ALA A 24 -6.75 -1.55 -19.69
C ALA A 24 -5.58 -2.40 -19.18
N ALA A 25 -4.99 -2.03 -18.04
CA ALA A 25 -3.93 -2.79 -17.39
C ALA A 25 -4.40 -4.19 -16.98
N ALA A 26 -5.57 -4.30 -16.35
CA ALA A 26 -6.16 -5.57 -15.93
C ALA A 26 -6.43 -6.52 -17.11
N ARG A 27 -7.01 -6.01 -18.21
CA ARG A 27 -7.19 -6.81 -19.45
C ARG A 27 -5.87 -7.27 -20.06
N SER A 28 -4.84 -6.44 -20.01
CA SER A 28 -3.50 -6.81 -20.50
C SER A 28 -2.87 -7.92 -19.65
N ALA A 29 -3.13 -7.90 -18.35
CA ALA A 29 -2.67 -8.92 -17.40
C ALA A 29 -3.54 -10.18 -17.35
N GLY A 30 -4.77 -10.13 -17.88
CA GLY A 30 -5.75 -11.20 -17.75
C GLY A 30 -6.35 -11.32 -16.35
N VAL A 31 -6.46 -10.19 -15.64
CA VAL A 31 -7.02 -10.05 -14.29
C VAL A 31 -8.43 -9.48 -14.38
N ASP A 32 -9.37 -10.05 -13.61
CA ASP A 32 -10.79 -9.66 -13.58
C ASP A 32 -11.14 -8.80 -12.35
N VAL A 33 -10.33 -8.89 -11.29
CA VAL A 33 -10.53 -8.14 -10.04
C VAL A 33 -9.25 -7.41 -9.62
N VAL A 34 -9.38 -6.12 -9.30
CA VAL A 34 -8.28 -5.28 -8.81
C VAL A 34 -8.68 -4.63 -7.49
N ALA A 35 -7.86 -4.68 -6.45
CA ALA A 35 -8.02 -3.81 -5.29
C ALA A 35 -7.06 -2.63 -5.36
N VAL A 36 -7.61 -1.41 -5.29
CA VAL A 36 -6.83 -0.17 -5.21
C VAL A 36 -6.54 0.12 -3.75
N THR A 37 -5.28 0.08 -3.35
CA THR A 37 -4.82 0.14 -1.95
C THR A 37 -3.76 1.21 -1.78
N ASP A 38 -4.04 2.44 -2.24
CA ASP A 38 -3.11 3.56 -2.16
C ASP A 38 -2.60 3.80 -0.72
N HIS A 39 -1.35 4.24 -0.61
CA HIS A 39 -0.73 4.49 0.69
C HIS A 39 -1.39 5.63 1.47
N ASP A 40 -1.92 5.30 2.65
CA ASP A 40 -2.52 6.20 3.65
C ASP A 40 -3.63 7.11 3.09
N ARG A 41 -4.30 6.68 2.02
CA ARG A 41 -5.34 7.44 1.35
C ARG A 41 -6.30 6.53 0.59
N LEU A 42 -7.57 6.91 0.52
CA LEU A 42 -8.53 6.30 -0.39
C LEU A 42 -8.47 6.98 -1.76
N GLN A 43 -8.56 6.22 -2.84
CA GLN A 43 -8.70 6.77 -4.20
C GLN A 43 -10.01 7.60 -4.30
N PRO A 44 -9.96 8.93 -4.50
CA PRO A 44 -11.15 9.78 -4.43
C PRO A 44 -12.19 9.53 -5.53
N ALA A 45 -11.78 8.94 -6.66
CA ALA A 45 -12.71 8.60 -7.74
C ALA A 45 -13.52 7.32 -7.48
N LEU A 46 -13.14 6.54 -6.45
CA LEU A 46 -13.89 5.36 -6.02
C LEU A 46 -14.73 5.75 -4.80
N ASP A 47 -16.05 5.72 -4.92
CA ASP A 47 -17.00 6.16 -3.89
C ASP A 47 -17.78 5.01 -3.22
N ALA A 48 -17.61 3.79 -3.73
CA ALA A 48 -18.21 2.57 -3.19
C ALA A 48 -17.13 1.52 -2.83
N PRO A 49 -17.40 0.62 -1.86
CA PRO A 49 -16.50 -0.49 -1.51
C PRO A 49 -16.09 -1.36 -2.70
N VAL A 50 -17.01 -1.56 -3.64
CA VAL A 50 -16.80 -2.32 -4.86
C VAL A 50 -17.49 -1.59 -6.01
N THR A 51 -16.80 -1.41 -7.12
CA THR A 51 -17.34 -0.86 -8.36
C THR A 51 -16.95 -1.72 -9.57
N THR A 52 -17.57 -1.50 -10.71
CA THR A 52 -17.18 -2.15 -11.97
C THR A 52 -16.77 -1.09 -12.99
N LEU A 53 -15.52 -1.14 -13.44
CA LEU A 53 -14.95 -0.23 -14.44
C LEU A 53 -14.64 -1.02 -15.71
N ASP A 54 -15.35 -0.75 -16.80
CA ASP A 54 -15.19 -1.41 -18.11
C ASP A 54 -15.07 -2.95 -18.04
N GLY A 55 -15.90 -3.56 -17.19
CA GLY A 55 -15.97 -5.02 -17.00
C GLY A 55 -14.99 -5.60 -15.97
N VAL A 56 -14.16 -4.76 -15.33
CA VAL A 56 -13.25 -5.16 -14.25
C VAL A 56 -13.86 -4.79 -12.91
N THR A 57 -13.90 -5.73 -11.97
CA THR A 57 -14.31 -5.43 -10.59
C THR A 57 -13.18 -4.70 -9.89
N VAL A 58 -13.46 -3.51 -9.37
CA VAL A 58 -12.50 -2.71 -8.61
C VAL A 58 -12.95 -2.62 -7.17
N ILE A 59 -12.14 -3.14 -6.26
CA ILE A 59 -12.33 -3.05 -4.81
C ILE A 59 -11.65 -1.76 -4.35
N ARG A 60 -12.39 -0.91 -3.66
CA ARG A 60 -11.83 0.25 -2.97
C ARG A 60 -11.14 -0.24 -1.71
N GLY A 61 -9.87 0.08 -1.55
CA GLY A 61 -9.08 -0.27 -0.39
C GLY A 61 -8.12 0.84 0.01
N ILE A 62 -7.24 0.50 0.94
CA ILE A 62 -6.19 1.39 1.46
C ILE A 62 -5.03 0.53 1.96
N GLU A 63 -3.81 1.01 1.79
CA GLU A 63 -2.65 0.49 2.51
C GLU A 63 -2.24 1.51 3.58
N LEU A 64 -2.50 1.20 4.84
CA LEU A 64 -2.23 2.08 5.97
C LEU A 64 -0.93 1.68 6.66
N ARG A 65 0.05 2.58 6.69
CA ARG A 65 1.30 2.34 7.42
C ARG A 65 1.12 2.61 8.91
N VAL A 66 1.45 1.63 9.74
CA VAL A 66 1.31 1.67 11.20
C VAL A 66 2.61 1.32 11.91
N GLU A 67 2.76 1.75 13.15
CA GLU A 67 3.89 1.38 14.02
C GLU A 67 3.43 0.41 15.12
N ALA A 68 4.02 -0.78 15.16
CA ALA A 68 3.77 -1.77 16.19
C ALA A 68 4.45 -1.40 17.51
N ALA A 69 4.00 -1.98 18.63
CA ALA A 69 4.61 -1.76 19.95
C ALA A 69 6.10 -2.15 20.02
N SER A 70 6.58 -3.01 19.11
CA SER A 70 8.00 -3.35 18.96
C SER A 70 8.85 -2.22 18.33
N GLY A 71 8.19 -1.18 17.79
CA GLY A 71 8.80 -0.12 16.98
C GLY A 71 8.93 -0.48 15.50
N GLN A 72 8.59 -1.72 15.10
CA GLN A 72 8.56 -2.11 13.70
C GLN A 72 7.37 -1.45 12.99
N ARG A 73 7.63 -0.93 11.78
CA ARG A 73 6.60 -0.32 10.93
C ARG A 73 6.10 -1.35 9.95
N VAL A 74 4.79 -1.58 9.94
CA VAL A 74 4.13 -2.52 9.05
C VAL A 74 3.01 -1.82 8.29
N ASP A 75 2.47 -2.49 7.28
CA ASP A 75 1.43 -1.95 6.42
C ASP A 75 0.20 -2.87 6.52
N LEU A 76 -0.95 -2.24 6.76
CA LEU A 76 -2.25 -2.90 6.84
C LEU A 76 -3.03 -2.63 5.56
N LEU A 77 -3.52 -3.68 4.93
CA LEU A 77 -4.41 -3.62 3.78
C LEU A 77 -5.85 -3.66 4.26
N GLY A 78 -6.62 -2.60 3.97
CA GLY A 78 -8.06 -2.55 4.15
C GLY A 78 -8.78 -2.77 2.83
N TYR A 79 -9.77 -3.66 2.81
CA TYR A 79 -10.56 -4.00 1.60
C TYR A 79 -12.02 -3.63 1.74
N GLY A 80 -12.64 -3.14 0.67
CA GLY A 80 -14.04 -2.74 0.68
C GLY A 80 -14.29 -1.49 1.51
N ALA A 81 -13.38 -0.51 1.42
CA ALA A 81 -13.35 0.65 2.30
C ALA A 81 -14.53 1.62 2.07
N ARG A 82 -15.13 2.07 3.16
CA ARG A 82 -16.09 3.18 3.24
C ARG A 82 -15.44 4.37 3.95
N SER A 83 -15.93 5.57 3.65
CA SER A 83 -15.53 6.74 4.43
C SER A 83 -16.23 6.72 5.78
N THR A 84 -15.45 6.85 6.84
CA THR A 84 -15.92 7.01 8.22
C THR A 84 -15.24 8.24 8.81
N PRO A 85 -15.86 8.96 9.77
CA PRO A 85 -15.23 10.13 10.37
C PRO A 85 -13.84 9.82 10.97
N ALA A 86 -13.67 8.63 11.57
CA ALA A 86 -12.41 8.22 12.18
C ALA A 86 -11.31 7.94 11.15
N LEU A 87 -11.64 7.25 10.04
CA LEU A 87 -10.69 7.00 8.96
C LEU A 87 -10.34 8.28 8.21
N ASP A 88 -11.35 9.11 7.91
CA ASP A 88 -11.16 10.37 7.19
C ASP A 88 -10.24 11.33 8.01
N GLU A 89 -10.46 11.45 9.33
CA GLU A 89 -9.58 12.24 10.21
C GLU A 89 -8.14 11.71 10.25
N GLU A 90 -7.97 10.38 10.30
CA GLU A 90 -6.65 9.75 10.31
C GLU A 90 -5.92 9.96 8.97
N ILE A 91 -6.61 9.79 7.85
CA ILE A 91 -6.10 10.08 6.51
C ILE A 91 -5.68 11.55 6.42
N GLU A 92 -6.53 12.49 6.81
CA GLU A 92 -6.19 13.92 6.79
C GLU A 92 -4.93 14.23 7.60
N ARG A 93 -4.79 13.62 8.79
CA ARG A 93 -3.59 13.77 9.63
C ARG A 93 -2.35 13.23 8.92
N LEU A 94 -2.44 12.05 8.32
CA LEU A 94 -1.33 11.40 7.61
C LEU A 94 -0.94 12.15 6.33
N GLN A 95 -1.91 12.70 5.61
CA GLN A 95 -1.63 13.52 4.42
C GLN A 95 -0.95 14.84 4.78
N ARG A 96 -1.33 15.48 5.90
CA ARG A 96 -0.59 16.65 6.42
C ARG A 96 0.87 16.29 6.77
N ASP A 97 1.09 15.18 7.48
CA ASP A 97 2.45 14.68 7.79
C ASP A 97 3.27 14.42 6.52
N ARG A 98 2.66 13.78 5.50
CA ARG A 98 3.30 13.53 4.20
C ARG A 98 3.72 14.82 3.49
N ILE A 99 2.86 15.83 3.47
CA ILE A 99 3.17 17.12 2.85
C ILE A 99 4.31 17.82 3.60
N GLU A 100 4.22 17.93 4.92
CA GLU A 100 5.24 18.60 5.74
C GLU A 100 6.60 17.89 5.62
N ARG A 101 6.60 16.56 5.71
CA ARG A 101 7.78 15.73 5.52
C ARG A 101 8.33 15.82 4.11
N GLY A 102 7.47 15.82 3.09
CA GLY A 102 7.86 15.96 1.69
C GLY A 102 8.64 17.24 1.46
N ARG A 103 8.13 18.37 1.97
CA ARG A 103 8.84 19.67 1.93
C ARG A 103 10.20 19.58 2.63
N ALA A 104 10.24 19.06 3.85
CA ALA A 104 11.48 18.95 4.61
C ALA A 104 12.56 18.10 3.90
N ILE A 105 12.16 17.02 3.21
CA ILE A 105 13.09 16.19 2.44
C ILE A 105 13.56 16.92 1.19
N VAL A 106 12.66 17.57 0.45
CA VAL A 106 13.02 18.37 -0.73
C VAL A 106 14.01 19.46 -0.31
N ASP A 107 13.67 20.28 0.68
CA ASP A 107 14.53 21.36 1.20
C ASP A 107 15.91 20.81 1.61
N ALA A 108 15.97 19.67 2.32
CA ALA A 108 17.23 19.07 2.73
C ALA A 108 18.08 18.55 1.56
N VAL A 109 17.45 18.06 0.48
CA VAL A 109 18.17 17.66 -0.74
C VAL A 109 18.66 18.88 -1.50
N GLU A 110 17.83 19.91 -1.66
CA GLU A 110 18.19 21.14 -2.37
C GLU A 110 19.33 21.88 -1.64
N ASP A 111 19.27 21.99 -0.31
CA ASP A 111 20.32 22.59 0.53
C ASP A 111 21.66 21.83 0.42
N ARG A 112 21.59 20.49 0.33
CA ARG A 112 22.77 19.63 0.27
C ARG A 112 23.44 19.66 -1.11
N THR A 113 22.63 19.67 -2.16
CA THR A 113 23.11 19.53 -3.55
C THR A 113 23.30 20.86 -4.24
N GLY A 114 22.64 21.92 -3.78
CA GLY A 114 22.54 23.21 -4.45
C GLY A 114 21.64 23.20 -5.69
N VAL A 115 20.87 22.13 -5.89
CA VAL A 115 20.02 21.91 -7.06
C VAL A 115 18.55 22.00 -6.63
N ALA A 116 17.75 22.78 -7.37
CA ALA A 116 16.31 22.83 -7.15
C ALA A 116 15.62 21.65 -7.85
N LEU A 117 14.91 20.80 -7.10
CA LEU A 117 14.23 19.61 -7.63
C LEU A 117 12.92 19.95 -8.34
N GLY A 118 12.29 21.08 -8.00
CA GLY A 118 11.01 21.48 -8.60
C GLY A 118 9.84 20.56 -8.24
N VAL A 119 9.91 19.89 -7.09
CA VAL A 119 8.87 19.01 -6.58
C VAL A 119 8.02 19.75 -5.55
N ASP A 120 6.75 19.94 -5.86
CA ASP A 120 5.79 20.48 -4.89
C ASP A 120 5.30 19.39 -3.94
N ALA A 121 5.15 19.72 -2.66
CA ALA A 121 4.53 18.82 -1.71
C ALA A 121 3.00 18.86 -1.80
N HIS A 122 2.40 17.69 -2.03
CA HIS A 122 0.96 17.48 -2.24
C HIS A 122 0.47 16.22 -1.50
N GLU A 123 -0.84 16.00 -1.45
CA GLU A 123 -1.42 14.73 -0.94
C GLU A 123 -0.91 13.54 -1.76
N GLY A 124 -0.63 12.43 -1.10
CA GLY A 124 -0.05 11.24 -1.73
C GLY A 124 1.46 11.30 -1.91
N ILE A 125 2.10 12.46 -1.69
CA ILE A 125 3.57 12.56 -1.84
C ILE A 125 4.28 11.56 -0.92
N GLY A 126 5.36 11.00 -1.45
CA GLY A 126 6.16 9.96 -0.85
C GLY A 126 7.60 10.08 -1.32
N ARG A 127 8.51 9.32 -0.68
CA ARG A 127 9.91 9.27 -1.11
C ARG A 127 10.08 8.82 -2.57
N PRO A 128 9.27 7.89 -3.12
CA PRO A 128 9.38 7.51 -4.53
C PRO A 128 9.28 8.69 -5.51
N HIS A 129 8.39 9.67 -5.24
CA HIS A 129 8.27 10.89 -6.04
C HIS A 129 9.55 11.73 -6.01
N ILE A 130 10.14 11.91 -4.83
CA ILE A 130 11.37 12.68 -4.65
C ILE A 130 12.56 11.93 -5.27
N ALA A 131 12.63 10.60 -5.12
CA ALA A 131 13.65 9.76 -5.75
C ALA A 131 13.60 9.86 -7.28
N ARG A 132 12.40 9.87 -7.86
CA ARG A 132 12.21 10.06 -9.31
C ARG A 132 12.71 11.43 -9.75
N ALA A 133 12.35 12.49 -9.03
CA ALA A 133 12.82 13.84 -9.35
C ALA A 133 14.34 13.97 -9.24
N ILE A 134 14.97 13.33 -8.25
CA ILE A 134 16.43 13.26 -8.14
C ILE A 134 17.02 12.54 -9.36
N ALA A 135 16.49 11.36 -9.70
CA ALA A 135 16.99 10.52 -10.77
C ALA A 135 16.84 11.15 -12.17
N ASP A 136 15.78 11.91 -12.38
CA ASP A 136 15.49 12.54 -13.66
C ASP A 136 16.20 13.91 -13.80
N HIS A 137 16.81 14.44 -12.74
CA HIS A 137 17.48 15.73 -12.77
C HIS A 137 18.90 15.63 -13.40
N PRO A 138 19.21 16.38 -14.46
CA PRO A 138 20.45 16.22 -15.22
C PRO A 138 21.73 16.56 -14.45
N ASP A 139 21.62 17.42 -13.43
CA ASP A 139 22.76 17.85 -12.60
C ASP A 139 22.99 16.95 -11.36
N LEU A 140 22.18 15.91 -11.14
CA LEU A 140 22.34 14.97 -10.04
C LEU A 140 22.84 13.62 -10.58
N PRO A 141 23.89 13.03 -9.97
CA PRO A 141 24.45 11.76 -10.44
C PRO A 141 23.66 10.53 -9.95
N GLN A 142 22.79 10.68 -8.96
CA GLN A 142 22.03 9.58 -8.38
C GLN A 142 20.95 9.08 -9.34
N ASP A 143 20.90 7.77 -9.56
CA ASP A 143 19.70 7.13 -10.09
C ASP A 143 18.64 6.92 -8.98
N TYR A 144 17.52 6.30 -9.33
CA TYR A 144 16.42 6.07 -8.38
C TYR A 144 16.87 5.29 -7.13
N GLN A 145 17.72 4.28 -7.30
CA GLN A 145 18.24 3.48 -6.18
C GLN A 145 19.28 4.27 -5.37
N GLY A 146 20.16 5.00 -6.05
CA GLY A 146 21.15 5.89 -5.46
C GLY A 146 20.52 7.00 -4.60
N ALA A 147 19.36 7.52 -5.02
CA ALA A 147 18.61 8.49 -4.22
C ALA A 147 18.24 7.93 -2.83
N PHE A 148 17.74 6.69 -2.78
CA PHE A 148 17.46 6.00 -1.51
C PHE A 148 18.74 5.64 -0.76
N ALA A 149 19.78 5.17 -1.44
CA ALA A 149 21.00 4.72 -0.78
C ALA A 149 21.82 5.86 -0.15
N GLU A 150 21.77 7.07 -0.72
CA GLU A 150 22.70 8.14 -0.36
C GLU A 150 22.04 9.39 0.26
N LEU A 151 20.78 9.68 -0.08
CA LEU A 151 20.14 10.96 0.26
C LEU A 151 18.92 10.79 1.17
N ILE A 152 17.92 10.02 0.73
CA ILE A 152 16.57 10.04 1.32
C ILE A 152 16.12 8.73 1.98
N GLY A 153 16.95 7.68 1.92
CA GLY A 153 16.71 6.40 2.60
C GLY A 153 16.69 6.55 4.11
N ASN A 154 16.37 5.46 4.81
CA ASN A 154 16.42 5.47 6.27
C ASN A 154 17.85 5.82 6.72
N ASP A 155 17.97 6.67 7.74
CA ASP A 155 19.24 7.16 8.30
C ASP A 155 20.14 7.95 7.33
N CYS A 156 19.65 8.25 6.12
CA CYS A 156 20.36 9.08 5.16
C CYS A 156 20.24 10.57 5.51
N PRO A 157 21.12 11.44 4.99
CA PRO A 157 21.26 12.81 5.49
C PRO A 157 20.08 13.75 5.22
N CYS A 158 19.22 13.42 4.25
CA CYS A 158 18.01 14.17 3.93
C CYS A 158 16.73 13.44 4.39
N TYR A 159 16.87 12.41 5.22
CA TYR A 159 15.74 11.67 5.77
C TYR A 159 15.03 12.47 6.85
N THR A 160 13.70 12.50 6.75
CA THR A 160 12.81 12.94 7.82
C THR A 160 11.88 11.78 8.15
N ALA A 161 11.64 11.53 9.45
CA ALA A 161 10.73 10.47 9.89
C ALA A 161 9.26 10.90 9.75
N ARG A 162 8.36 9.92 9.65
CA ARG A 162 6.90 10.13 9.66
C ARG A 162 6.35 9.95 11.07
N THR A 163 5.24 10.62 11.37
CA THR A 163 4.44 10.34 12.57
C THR A 163 3.28 9.40 12.22
N LEU A 164 3.48 8.10 12.48
CA LEU A 164 2.54 7.04 12.13
C LEU A 164 1.51 6.78 13.26
N PRO A 165 0.30 6.30 12.95
CA PRO A 165 -0.58 5.73 13.96
C PRO A 165 0.05 4.47 14.57
N THR A 166 -0.36 4.11 15.79
CA THR A 166 -0.03 2.80 16.33
C THR A 166 -0.79 1.70 15.58
N PHE A 167 -0.31 0.47 15.66
CA PHE A 167 -1.02 -0.69 15.11
C PHE A 167 -2.47 -0.76 15.60
N GLU A 168 -2.72 -0.56 16.90
CA GLU A 168 -4.05 -0.63 17.48
C GLU A 168 -4.97 0.45 16.91
N ARG A 169 -4.47 1.68 16.76
CA ARG A 169 -5.24 2.78 16.16
C ARG A 169 -5.54 2.50 14.69
N GLY A 170 -4.54 2.03 13.94
CA GLY A 170 -4.72 1.67 12.53
C GLY A 170 -5.73 0.53 12.36
N ARG A 171 -5.67 -0.49 13.21
CA ARG A 171 -6.62 -1.60 13.20
C ARG A 171 -8.04 -1.16 13.54
N GLU A 172 -8.19 -0.29 14.54
CA GLU A 172 -9.49 0.27 14.97
C GLU A 172 -10.16 1.04 13.83
N VAL A 173 -9.46 2.00 13.21
CA VAL A 173 -10.07 2.83 12.14
C VAL A 173 -10.39 2.02 10.89
N LEU A 174 -9.60 0.98 10.59
CA LEU A 174 -9.87 0.10 9.46
C LEU A 174 -11.00 -0.89 9.75
N ASP A 175 -11.21 -1.31 11.01
CA ASP A 175 -12.33 -2.19 11.40
C ASP A 175 -13.68 -1.57 11.07
N GLU A 176 -13.83 -0.28 11.39
CA GLU A 176 -15.08 0.43 11.17
C GLU A 176 -15.33 0.72 9.68
N ALA A 177 -14.26 0.78 8.88
CA ALA A 177 -14.30 1.27 7.51
C ALA A 177 -14.22 0.17 6.45
N CYS A 178 -13.62 -0.99 6.75
CA CYS A 178 -13.29 -2.02 5.77
C CYS A 178 -13.99 -3.34 6.09
N ALA A 179 -14.23 -4.14 5.06
CA ALA A 179 -14.79 -5.49 5.19
C ALA A 179 -13.76 -6.51 5.72
N LEU A 180 -12.48 -6.28 5.40
CA LEU A 180 -11.35 -7.10 5.84
C LEU A 180 -10.14 -6.20 6.07
N VAL A 181 -9.37 -6.51 7.11
CA VAL A 181 -8.07 -5.89 7.39
C VAL A 181 -7.00 -6.97 7.44
N GLY A 182 -5.92 -6.81 6.68
CA GLY A 182 -4.85 -7.79 6.60
C GLY A 182 -3.44 -7.22 6.63
N LEU A 183 -2.46 -8.06 6.92
CA LEU A 183 -1.04 -7.68 6.92
C LEU A 183 -0.46 -7.79 5.51
N ALA A 184 0.15 -6.72 5.00
CA ALA A 184 0.85 -6.72 3.72
C ALA A 184 2.23 -7.41 3.82
N HIS A 185 2.60 -8.13 2.76
CA HIS A 185 3.94 -8.65 2.46
C HIS A 185 4.80 -8.99 3.69
N PRO A 186 4.35 -9.90 4.58
CA PRO A 186 4.92 -10.10 5.91
C PRO A 186 6.41 -10.50 5.91
N LEU A 187 6.89 -11.11 4.82
CA LEU A 187 8.28 -11.56 4.70
C LEU A 187 9.24 -10.47 4.18
N ARG A 188 8.74 -9.26 3.90
CA ARG A 188 9.56 -8.11 3.47
C ARG A 188 10.17 -7.35 4.65
N TYR A 189 9.58 -7.49 5.84
CA TYR A 189 10.02 -6.76 7.03
C TYR A 189 11.33 -7.31 7.60
N ASP A 190 12.06 -6.47 8.35
CA ASP A 190 13.33 -6.85 8.98
C ASP A 190 13.13 -7.97 10.02
N ASP A 191 11.99 -7.96 10.73
CA ASP A 191 11.55 -9.04 11.62
C ASP A 191 10.17 -9.58 11.20
N PRO A 192 10.11 -10.53 10.25
CA PRO A 192 8.87 -11.15 9.80
C PRO A 192 8.11 -11.86 10.92
N ALA A 193 8.81 -12.40 11.92
CA ALA A 193 8.16 -13.10 13.03
C ALA A 193 7.41 -12.11 13.91
N SER A 194 8.01 -10.94 14.21
CA SER A 194 7.32 -9.86 14.92
C SER A 194 6.15 -9.29 14.11
N ALA A 195 6.26 -9.22 12.78
CA ALA A 195 5.15 -8.76 11.94
C ALA A 195 3.99 -9.76 11.94
N LEU A 196 4.29 -11.05 11.73
CA LEU A 196 3.28 -12.12 11.71
C LEU A 196 2.58 -12.30 13.06
N ALA A 197 3.23 -11.97 14.19
CA ALA A 197 2.58 -11.98 15.50
C ALA A 197 1.38 -11.04 15.60
N LEU A 198 1.32 -9.98 14.78
CA LEU A 198 0.19 -9.04 14.73
C LEU A 198 -1.05 -9.65 14.07
N THR A 199 -0.89 -10.74 13.31
CA THR A 199 -2.00 -11.36 12.58
C THR A 199 -3.05 -11.98 13.50
N SER A 200 -2.78 -12.15 14.80
CA SER A 200 -3.80 -12.57 15.77
C SER A 200 -4.96 -11.60 15.91
N ASP A 201 -4.78 -10.34 15.50
CA ASP A 201 -5.78 -9.26 15.57
C ASP A 201 -6.27 -8.83 14.17
N LEU A 202 -5.97 -9.60 13.12
CA LEU A 202 -6.30 -9.31 11.73
C LEU A 202 -7.22 -10.37 11.13
N ASP A 203 -7.88 -10.03 10.02
CA ASP A 203 -8.78 -10.93 9.29
C ASP A 203 -8.04 -11.68 8.16
N ALA A 204 -6.92 -11.11 7.70
CA ALA A 204 -6.22 -11.55 6.50
C ALA A 204 -4.70 -11.40 6.58
N VAL A 205 -4.00 -12.08 5.68
CA VAL A 205 -2.56 -11.89 5.48
C VAL A 205 -2.20 -12.11 4.01
N GLU A 206 -1.33 -11.25 3.49
CA GLU A 206 -0.83 -11.37 2.12
C GLU A 206 0.11 -12.56 1.99
N ARG A 207 -0.38 -13.60 1.32
CA ARG A 207 0.35 -14.85 1.10
C ARG A 207 1.07 -14.87 -0.24
N TYR A 208 0.49 -14.25 -1.27
CA TYR A 208 1.04 -14.21 -2.62
C TYR A 208 1.59 -12.82 -2.91
N TYR A 209 2.91 -12.68 -2.89
CA TYR A 209 3.64 -11.42 -3.11
C TYR A 209 4.94 -11.69 -3.86
N PRO A 210 5.36 -10.83 -4.80
CA PRO A 210 6.57 -11.04 -5.59
C PRO A 210 7.83 -10.56 -4.84
N TYR A 211 8.35 -11.37 -3.91
CA TYR A 211 9.53 -11.04 -3.11
C TYR A 211 10.84 -10.85 -3.91
N GLY A 212 10.86 -11.12 -5.21
CA GLY A 212 12.05 -11.02 -6.07
C GLY A 212 13.07 -12.14 -5.87
N GLU A 213 12.89 -12.97 -4.85
CA GLU A 213 13.72 -14.13 -4.51
C GLU A 213 12.88 -15.28 -3.96
N ALA A 214 13.50 -16.45 -3.81
CA ALA A 214 12.84 -17.60 -3.19
C ALA A 214 12.74 -17.38 -1.68
N VAL A 215 11.51 -17.36 -1.16
CA VAL A 215 11.23 -17.20 0.27
C VAL A 215 10.55 -18.45 0.85
N ASP A 216 10.72 -18.66 2.16
CA ASP A 216 9.96 -19.66 2.91
C ASP A 216 8.61 -19.09 3.33
N HIS A 217 7.53 -19.66 2.79
CA HIS A 217 6.16 -19.22 3.09
C HIS A 217 5.54 -19.94 4.30
N GLU A 218 6.19 -20.97 4.86
CA GLU A 218 5.65 -21.73 6.00
C GLU A 218 5.28 -20.84 7.21
N PRO A 219 6.03 -19.78 7.56
CA PRO A 219 5.60 -18.87 8.63
C PRO A 219 4.23 -18.23 8.36
N VAL A 220 3.97 -17.81 7.11
CA VAL A 220 2.68 -17.23 6.71
C VAL A 220 1.59 -18.29 6.72
N GLU A 221 1.86 -19.49 6.18
CA GLU A 221 0.91 -20.61 6.17
C GLU A 221 0.55 -21.08 7.57
N ARG A 222 1.49 -20.99 8.52
CA ARG A 222 1.23 -21.24 9.94
C ARG A 222 0.29 -20.20 10.52
N SER A 223 0.56 -18.91 10.35
CA SER A 223 -0.32 -17.83 10.83
C SER A 223 -1.73 -17.96 10.27
N ILE A 224 -1.88 -18.29 8.98
CA ILE A 224 -3.19 -18.55 8.36
C ILE A 224 -3.94 -19.65 9.11
N ARG A 225 -3.28 -20.78 9.40
CA ARG A 225 -3.88 -21.91 10.11
C ARG A 225 -4.18 -21.62 11.59
N GLU A 226 -3.32 -20.86 12.26
CA GLU A 226 -3.42 -20.58 13.70
C GLU A 226 -4.50 -19.54 14.02
N HIS A 227 -4.71 -18.58 13.12
CA HIS A 227 -5.63 -17.45 13.32
C HIS A 227 -6.84 -17.46 12.37
N ASP A 228 -7.00 -18.51 11.56
CA ASP A 228 -8.11 -18.66 10.59
C ASP A 228 -8.20 -17.48 9.59
N LEU A 229 -7.04 -17.04 9.10
CA LEU A 229 -6.92 -15.85 8.26
C LEU A 229 -7.33 -16.12 6.82
N VAL A 230 -7.91 -15.11 6.18
CA VAL A 230 -8.08 -15.09 4.73
C VAL A 230 -6.73 -14.84 4.06
N ALA A 231 -6.31 -15.75 3.18
CA ALA A 231 -5.10 -15.57 2.39
C ALA A 231 -5.37 -14.59 1.24
N THR A 232 -4.67 -13.46 1.23
CA THR A 232 -4.73 -12.47 0.14
C THR A 232 -3.48 -12.51 -0.73
N GLY A 233 -3.46 -11.72 -1.79
CA GLY A 233 -2.31 -11.63 -2.68
C GLY A 233 -2.45 -10.50 -3.68
N GLY A 234 -1.34 -9.85 -3.99
CA GLY A 234 -1.27 -8.82 -4.99
C GLY A 234 0.16 -8.56 -5.43
N SER A 235 0.28 -7.74 -6.47
CA SER A 235 1.56 -7.42 -7.09
C SER A 235 2.33 -6.31 -6.38
N ASP A 236 1.65 -5.50 -5.54
CA ASP A 236 2.17 -4.24 -5.01
C ASP A 236 2.60 -3.32 -6.17
N ALA A 237 1.78 -3.32 -7.23
CA ALA A 237 2.05 -2.62 -8.48
C ALA A 237 2.02 -1.11 -8.27
N HIS A 238 3.11 -0.46 -8.66
CA HIS A 238 3.24 0.99 -8.77
C HIS A 238 3.34 1.45 -10.23
N ASP A 239 3.33 0.50 -11.18
CA ASP A 239 3.33 0.74 -12.62
C ASP A 239 2.07 0.14 -13.26
N GLU A 240 2.08 -0.03 -14.59
CA GLU A 240 0.94 -0.58 -15.33
C GLU A 240 0.90 -2.12 -15.34
N GLN A 241 1.88 -2.79 -14.71
CA GLN A 241 2.00 -4.25 -14.72
C GLN A 241 1.25 -4.89 -13.55
N LEU A 242 0.03 -5.34 -13.83
CA LEU A 242 -0.79 -6.09 -12.85
C LEU A 242 -0.59 -7.60 -12.97
N GLY A 243 -1.03 -8.33 -11.95
CA GLY A 243 -1.15 -9.80 -11.96
C GLY A 243 0.17 -10.55 -11.88
N VAL A 244 1.26 -9.89 -11.48
CA VAL A 244 2.57 -10.54 -11.21
C VAL A 244 2.43 -11.56 -10.06
N ALA A 245 1.63 -11.20 -9.06
CA ALA A 245 1.15 -12.07 -8.01
C ALA A 245 -0.32 -11.75 -7.73
N GLY A 246 -1.04 -12.69 -7.12
CA GLY A 246 -2.45 -12.54 -6.82
C GLY A 246 -3.13 -13.90 -6.66
N LEU A 247 -4.45 -13.87 -6.64
CA LEU A 247 -5.29 -15.02 -6.29
C LEU A 247 -5.83 -15.74 -7.52
N SER A 248 -6.12 -17.03 -7.37
CA SER A 248 -7.03 -17.72 -8.28
C SER A 248 -8.48 -17.30 -8.02
N GLU A 249 -9.38 -17.57 -8.95
CA GLU A 249 -10.82 -17.31 -8.77
C GLU A 249 -11.38 -18.03 -7.53
N ALA A 250 -10.94 -19.26 -7.28
CA ALA A 250 -11.36 -20.03 -6.11
C ALA A 250 -10.85 -19.43 -4.79
N ASP A 251 -9.61 -18.93 -4.77
CA ASP A 251 -9.02 -18.31 -3.58
C ASP A 251 -9.58 -16.91 -3.31
N TYR A 252 -10.15 -16.25 -4.33
CA TYR A 252 -10.83 -14.97 -4.18
C TYR A 252 -12.23 -15.09 -3.54
N GLN A 253 -12.90 -16.24 -3.64
CA GLN A 253 -14.27 -16.42 -3.17
C GLN A 253 -14.52 -16.00 -1.70
N PRO A 254 -13.65 -16.35 -0.72
CA PRO A 254 -13.86 -15.93 0.68
C PRO A 254 -13.85 -14.40 0.87
N ILE A 255 -13.06 -13.70 0.05
CA ILE A 255 -12.94 -12.24 0.06
C ILE A 255 -14.19 -11.62 -0.55
N GLU A 256 -14.66 -12.18 -1.67
CA GLU A 256 -15.91 -11.76 -2.29
C GLU A 256 -17.11 -11.90 -1.34
N ASP A 257 -17.18 -13.00 -0.60
CA ASP A 257 -18.23 -13.25 0.38
C ASP A 257 -18.15 -12.26 1.57
N ALA A 258 -16.94 -11.90 2.00
CA ALA A 258 -16.75 -10.90 3.05
C ALA A 258 -17.21 -9.51 2.60
N LEU A 259 -16.84 -9.11 1.37
CA LEU A 259 -17.27 -7.83 0.77
C LEU A 259 -18.80 -7.74 0.66
N LYS A 260 -19.47 -8.82 0.23
CA LYS A 260 -20.94 -8.88 0.14
C LYS A 260 -21.62 -8.74 1.50
N ARG A 261 -21.13 -9.44 2.54
CA ARG A 261 -21.69 -9.33 3.90
C ARG A 261 -21.58 -7.91 4.48
N ALA A 262 -20.47 -7.23 4.21
CA ALA A 262 -20.24 -5.86 4.65
C ALA A 262 -21.11 -4.81 3.92
N ASP A 263 -21.70 -5.16 2.77
CA ASP A 263 -22.63 -4.27 2.04
C ASP A 263 -24.09 -4.40 2.49
N GLU A 264 -24.43 -5.51 3.16
CA GLU A 264 -25.76 -5.77 3.71
C GLU A 264 -25.95 -5.24 5.14
N SER A 265 -24.89 -4.76 5.78
CA SER A 265 -24.83 -4.32 7.19
C SER A 265 -24.96 -2.81 7.33
#